data_AF-A0A1G3R0C6-F1
#
_entry.id   AF-A0A1G3R0C6-F1
#
_cell.length_a   1.000
_cell.length_b   1.000
_cell.length_c   1.000
_cell.angle_alpha   90.00
_cell.angle_beta   90.00
_cell.angle_gamma   90.00
#
_symmetry.space_group_name_H-M   'P 1'
#
loop_
_entity.id
_entity.type
_entity.pdbx_description
1 polymer ?
#
loop_
_entity_poly.entity_id
_entity_poly.type
_entity_poly.pdbx_seq_one_letter_code
_entity_poly.pdbx_strand_id
1 'polypeptide(L)'
;MNCEKAQNLFLETDNRSTVSLSVQLHMLFCPQCRRRIRTLNEQFASLLKSAPFIMTRDLSDEIMRNVFLSDVRYEHNIGVLKWTVAGLVILLSMVCIPFSDSFGWLRRYFGRGLELPVSIVLGVIMSIYASVAIFSKMEELKKFIHIFQRKLH
;
A
#
# COMPACT_ATOMS: atom_id res chain seq x y z
N MET A 1 38.54 8.34 -9.35
CA MET A 1 37.17 7.82 -9.60
C MET A 1 37.06 7.43 -11.06
N ASN A 2 36.36 6.34 -11.39
CA ASN A 2 36.15 5.95 -12.78
C ASN A 2 35.12 6.86 -13.45
N CYS A 3 35.23 7.03 -14.77
CA CYS A 3 34.34 7.89 -15.55
C CYS A 3 32.86 7.45 -15.45
N GLU A 4 32.58 6.14 -15.39
CA GLU A 4 31.22 5.60 -15.19
C GLU A 4 30.65 5.97 -13.82
N LYS A 5 31.45 5.80 -12.76
CA LYS A 5 31.04 6.19 -11.41
C LYS A 5 30.74 7.68 -11.32
N ALA A 6 31.51 8.53 -12.01
CA ALA A 6 31.28 9.97 -12.04
C ALA A 6 29.98 10.34 -12.76
N GLN A 7 29.63 9.62 -13.82
CA GLN A 7 28.36 9.81 -14.53
C GLN A 7 27.17 9.36 -13.68
N ASN A 8 27.26 8.19 -13.04
CA ASN A 8 26.18 7.69 -12.18
C ASN A 8 25.91 8.62 -10.99
N LEU A 9 26.96 9.06 -10.29
CA LEU A 9 26.83 10.04 -9.20
C LEU A 9 26.24 11.37 -9.66
N PHE A 10 26.55 11.81 -10.89
CA PHE A 10 25.94 13.02 -11.45
C PHE A 10 24.43 12.81 -11.71
N LEU A 11 24.04 11.67 -12.27
CA LEU A 11 22.64 11.31 -12.54
C LEU A 11 21.82 11.08 -11.25
N GLU A 12 22.43 10.54 -10.20
CA GLU A 12 21.79 10.47 -8.87
C GLU A 12 21.48 11.86 -8.31
N THR A 13 22.18 12.89 -8.77
CA THR A 13 22.05 14.29 -8.34
C THR A 13 21.22 15.12 -9.34
N ASP A 14 20.35 14.49 -10.14
CA ASP A 14 19.57 15.16 -11.21
C ASP A 14 18.56 16.20 -10.70
N ASN A 15 18.20 16.15 -9.41
CA ASN A 15 17.26 17.10 -8.79
C ASN A 15 17.87 18.51 -8.53
N ARG A 16 18.85 18.94 -9.33
CA ARG A 16 19.63 20.18 -9.14
C ARG A 16 20.22 20.36 -7.73
N SER A 17 20.37 19.27 -6.98
CA SER A 17 21.08 19.29 -5.70
C SER A 17 22.57 19.53 -5.94
N THR A 18 23.29 19.91 -4.89
CA THR A 18 24.71 20.24 -5.00
C THR A 18 25.52 19.02 -5.47
N VAL A 19 26.13 19.13 -6.64
CA VAL A 19 27.00 18.09 -7.20
C VAL A 19 28.12 17.78 -6.20
N SER A 20 28.30 16.50 -5.87
CA SER A 20 29.31 16.06 -4.91
C SER A 20 30.73 16.55 -5.28
N LEU A 21 31.50 16.96 -4.26
CA LEU A 21 32.85 17.51 -4.42
C LEU A 21 33.80 16.58 -5.20
N SER A 22 33.62 15.27 -5.05
CA SER A 22 34.40 14.25 -5.76
C SER A 22 34.18 14.29 -7.28
N VAL A 23 32.94 14.53 -7.73
CA VAL A 23 32.60 14.68 -9.15
C VAL A 23 33.13 16.01 -9.69
N GLN A 24 33.05 17.09 -8.91
CA GLN A 24 33.60 18.39 -9.29
C GLN A 24 35.11 18.33 -9.55
N LEU A 25 35.87 17.72 -8.65
CA LEU A 25 37.30 17.48 -8.83
C LEU A 25 37.58 16.61 -10.05
N HIS A 26 36.82 15.52 -10.25
CA HIS A 26 36.99 14.66 -11.41
C HIS A 26 36.77 15.38 -12.75
N MET A 27 35.83 16.32 -12.83
CA MET A 27 35.59 17.14 -14.03
C MET A 27 36.72 18.13 -14.34
N LEU A 28 37.48 18.57 -13.33
CA LEU A 28 38.67 19.42 -13.54
C LEU A 28 39.81 18.62 -14.17
N PHE A 29 40.00 17.37 -13.76
CA PHE A 29 41.09 16.51 -14.24
C PHE A 29 40.74 15.69 -15.49
N CYS A 30 39.45 15.44 -15.78
CA CYS A 30 39.01 14.63 -16.92
C CYS A 30 38.22 15.46 -17.95
N PRO A 31 38.81 15.83 -19.10
CA PRO A 31 38.13 16.63 -20.12
C PRO A 31 36.98 15.88 -20.80
N GLN A 32 37.04 14.55 -20.86
CA GLN A 32 35.99 13.73 -21.48
C GLN A 32 34.70 13.74 -20.64
N CYS A 33 34.81 13.55 -19.32
CA CYS A 33 33.67 13.66 -18.40
C CYS A 33 33.08 15.07 -18.42
N ARG A 34 33.93 16.11 -18.46
CA ARG A 34 33.49 17.51 -18.58
C ARG A 34 32.62 17.75 -19.82
N ARG A 35 33.03 17.22 -20.98
CA ARG A 35 32.26 17.35 -22.23
C ARG A 35 30.91 16.63 -22.13
N ARG A 36 30.90 15.37 -21.66
CA ARG A 36 29.67 14.57 -21.54
C ARG A 36 28.63 15.21 -20.63
N ILE A 37 29.03 15.62 -19.42
CA ILE A 37 28.14 16.27 -18.45
C ILE A 37 27.61 17.60 -19.01
N ARG A 38 28.46 18.37 -19.70
CA ARG A 38 28.04 19.60 -20.37
C ARG A 38 26.98 19.34 -21.44
N THR A 39 27.19 18.37 -22.32
CA THR A 39 26.21 18.00 -23.34
C THR A 39 24.89 17.57 -22.71
N LEU A 40 24.94 16.79 -21.62
CA LEU A 40 23.75 16.36 -20.88
C LEU A 40 22.96 17.56 -20.32
N ASN A 41 23.66 18.51 -19.67
CA ASN A 41 23.05 19.73 -19.14
C ASN A 41 22.45 20.62 -20.24
N GLU A 42 23.08 20.70 -21.42
CA GLU A 42 22.54 21.42 -22.57
C GLU A 42 21.23 20.81 -23.08
N GLN A 43 21.13 19.47 -23.08
CA GLN A 43 19.88 18.75 -23.42
C GLN A 43 18.80 18.96 -22.35
N PHE A 44 19.13 18.90 -21.06
CA PHE A 44 18.15 19.21 -20.01
C PHE A 44 17.65 20.65 -20.08
N ALA A 45 18.54 21.60 -20.40
CA ALA A 45 18.16 22.99 -20.59
C ALA A 45 17.24 23.19 -21.81
N SER A 46 17.41 22.42 -22.89
CA SER A 46 16.52 22.49 -24.05
C SER A 46 15.12 21.94 -23.74
N LEU A 47 15.04 20.84 -22.98
CA LEU A 47 13.76 20.27 -22.50
C LEU A 47 13.00 21.27 -21.61
N LEU A 48 13.71 21.99 -20.73
CA LEU A 48 13.09 23.04 -19.92
C LEU A 48 12.54 24.20 -20.75
N LYS A 49 13.20 24.58 -21.86
CA LYS A 49 12.73 25.66 -22.73
C LYS A 49 11.42 25.31 -23.45
N SER A 50 11.17 24.03 -23.70
CA SER A 50 9.90 23.55 -24.25
C SER A 50 8.77 23.46 -23.23
N ALA A 51 9.05 23.65 -21.94
CA ALA A 51 8.02 23.60 -20.92
C ALA A 51 7.10 24.84 -21.03
N PRO A 52 5.76 24.66 -21.05
CA PRO A 52 4.80 25.77 -21.15
C PRO A 52 4.79 26.66 -19.90
N PHE A 53 5.38 26.20 -18.80
CA PHE A 53 5.40 26.90 -17.52
C PHE A 53 6.82 26.86 -16.92
N ILE A 54 7.37 28.04 -16.62
CA ILE A 54 8.66 28.19 -15.96
C ILE A 54 8.39 28.40 -14.46
N MET A 55 8.74 27.42 -13.63
CA MET A 55 8.74 27.60 -12.18
C MET A 55 9.87 28.58 -11.80
N THR A 56 9.49 29.75 -11.30
CA THR A 56 10.42 30.80 -10.83
C THR A 56 10.96 30.55 -9.43
N ARG A 57 10.30 29.67 -8.66
CA ARG A 57 10.69 29.28 -7.31
C ARG A 57 10.48 27.78 -7.13
N ASP A 58 11.36 27.15 -6.36
CA ASP A 58 11.17 25.79 -5.90
C ASP A 58 10.02 25.74 -4.89
N LEU A 59 8.90 25.17 -5.32
CA LEU A 59 7.70 24.96 -4.50
C LEU A 59 7.63 23.53 -3.95
N SER A 60 8.64 22.70 -4.22
CA SER A 60 8.63 21.27 -3.89
C SER A 60 8.46 21.04 -2.39
N ASP A 61 9.20 21.79 -1.56
CA ASP A 61 9.09 21.70 -0.09
C ASP A 61 7.74 22.16 0.44
N GLU A 62 7.18 23.22 -0.14
CA GLU A 62 5.88 23.75 0.26
C GLU A 62 4.74 22.79 -0.12
N ILE A 63 4.79 22.23 -1.34
CA ILE A 63 3.87 21.22 -1.82
C ILE A 63 3.98 19.96 -0.97
N MET A 64 5.20 19.47 -0.72
CA MET A 64 5.41 18.27 0.08
C MET A 64 4.91 18.45 1.51
N ARG A 65 5.18 19.62 2.11
CA ARG A 65 4.63 19.97 3.43
C ARG A 65 3.11 19.99 3.41
N ASN A 66 2.51 20.62 2.42
CA ASN A 66 1.05 20.70 2.31
C ASN A 66 0.43 19.33 2.05
N VAL A 67 1.09 18.44 1.28
CA VAL A 67 0.64 17.06 1.07
C VAL A 67 0.73 16.26 2.36
N PHE A 68 1.82 16.41 3.11
CA PHE A 68 2.02 15.72 4.39
C PHE A 68 1.04 16.20 5.47
N LEU A 69 0.68 17.49 5.45
CA LEU A 69 -0.31 18.10 6.35
C LEU A 69 -1.75 17.92 5.87
N SER A 70 -1.95 17.70 4.57
CA SER A 70 -3.26 17.39 4.04
C SER A 70 -3.64 16.00 4.52
N ASP A 71 -4.48 15.95 5.54
CA ASP A 71 -5.03 14.75 6.18
C ASP A 71 -6.05 14.06 5.23
N VAL A 72 -5.69 13.96 3.94
CA VAL A 72 -6.45 13.23 2.92
C VAL A 72 -6.19 11.75 3.16
N ARG A 73 -6.72 11.25 4.28
CA ARG A 73 -6.82 9.82 4.54
C ARG A 73 -7.79 9.27 3.51
N TYR A 74 -7.24 8.68 2.44
CA TYR A 74 -7.96 7.72 1.59
C TYR A 74 -8.25 6.45 2.39
N GLU A 75 -8.94 6.58 3.52
CA GLU A 75 -9.45 5.46 4.29
C GLU A 75 -10.92 5.34 3.96
N HIS A 76 -11.22 4.57 2.91
CA HIS A 76 -12.54 3.99 2.77
C HIS A 76 -12.69 2.88 3.83
N ASN A 77 -12.69 3.30 5.09
CA ASN A 77 -12.65 2.38 6.20
C ASN A 77 -14.08 1.86 6.42
N ILE A 78 -14.38 0.69 5.86
CA ILE A 78 -15.62 -0.03 6.12
C ILE A 78 -15.64 -0.33 7.63
N GLY A 79 -16.42 0.43 8.40
CA GLY A 79 -16.39 0.36 9.86
C GLY A 79 -16.61 -1.07 10.39
N VAL A 80 -15.98 -1.40 11.52
CA VAL A 80 -16.04 -2.73 12.17
C VAL A 80 -17.44 -3.33 12.21
N LEU A 81 -18.48 -2.51 12.44
CA LEU A 81 -19.88 -2.94 12.45
C LEU A 81 -20.30 -3.68 11.16
N LYS A 82 -19.89 -3.20 9.98
CA LYS A 82 -20.24 -3.83 8.71
C LYS A 82 -19.56 -5.21 8.56
N TRP A 83 -18.32 -5.33 9.04
CA TRP A 83 -17.59 -6.61 9.09
C TRP A 83 -18.22 -7.60 10.06
N THR A 84 -18.65 -7.12 11.23
CA THR A 84 -19.35 -7.96 12.23
C THR A 84 -20.70 -8.44 11.69
N VAL A 85 -21.46 -7.58 11.03
CA VAL A 85 -22.74 -7.96 10.38
C VAL A 85 -22.51 -8.97 9.28
N ALA A 86 -21.49 -8.78 8.42
CA ALA A 86 -21.15 -9.76 7.40
C ALA A 86 -20.77 -11.12 8.01
N GLY A 87 -19.97 -11.13 9.08
CA GLY A 87 -19.62 -12.35 9.80
C GLY A 87 -20.82 -13.06 10.40
N LEU A 88 -21.77 -12.30 10.97
CA LEU A 88 -23.03 -12.84 11.50
C LEU A 88 -23.87 -13.49 10.39
N VAL A 89 -23.97 -12.86 9.22
CA VAL A 89 -24.71 -13.40 8.08
C VAL A 89 -24.09 -14.71 7.59
N ILE A 90 -22.76 -14.80 7.49
CA ILE A 90 -22.06 -16.03 7.09
C ILE A 90 -22.30 -17.14 8.12
N LEU A 91 -22.19 -16.82 9.42
CA LEU A 91 -22.42 -17.77 10.49
C LEU A 91 -23.87 -18.30 10.46
N LEU A 92 -24.85 -17.40 10.32
CA LEU A 92 -26.26 -17.77 10.23
C LEU A 92 -26.53 -18.64 9.00
N SER A 93 -25.93 -18.28 7.86
CA SER A 93 -25.99 -19.08 6.64
C SER A 93 -25.45 -20.49 6.88
N MET A 94 -24.29 -20.64 7.53
CA MET A 94 -23.72 -21.95 7.86
C MET A 94 -24.61 -22.81 8.74
N VAL A 95 -25.28 -22.20 9.72
CA VAL A 95 -26.23 -22.92 10.58
C VAL A 95 -27.49 -23.34 9.83
N CYS A 96 -27.93 -22.56 8.83
CA CYS A 96 -29.10 -22.87 8.02
C CYS A 96 -28.86 -23.92 6.91
N ILE A 97 -27.62 -24.04 6.38
CA ILE A 97 -27.26 -25.03 5.35
C ILE A 97 -27.72 -26.47 5.69
N PRO A 98 -27.49 -27.03 6.89
CA PRO A 98 -27.91 -28.39 7.21
C PRO A 98 -29.44 -28.58 7.25
N PHE A 99 -30.21 -27.50 7.36
CA PHE A 99 -31.68 -27.51 7.31
C PHE A 99 -32.25 -27.31 5.90
N SER A 100 -31.40 -27.09 4.90
CA SER A 100 -31.83 -26.92 3.52
C SER A 100 -32.21 -28.27 2.88
N ASP A 101 -33.30 -28.28 2.12
CA ASP A 101 -33.73 -29.45 1.32
C ASP A 101 -32.64 -29.95 0.37
N SER A 102 -31.80 -29.05 -0.14
CA SER A 102 -30.64 -29.37 -0.97
C SER A 102 -29.64 -30.26 -0.24
N PHE A 103 -29.41 -30.01 1.05
CA PHE A 103 -28.52 -30.82 1.88
C PHE A 103 -29.17 -32.16 2.23
N GLY A 104 -30.49 -32.18 2.44
CA GLY A 104 -31.27 -33.41 2.63
C GLY A 104 -31.21 -34.35 1.41
N TRP A 105 -31.30 -33.80 0.19
CA TRP A 105 -31.13 -34.55 -1.05
C TRP A 105 -29.70 -35.11 -1.20
N LEU A 106 -28.70 -34.28 -0.93
CA LEU A 106 -27.28 -34.67 -1.00
C LEU A 106 -26.95 -35.79 -0.01
N ARG A 107 -27.51 -35.71 1.22
CA ARG A 107 -27.38 -36.74 2.26
C ARG A 107 -28.06 -38.06 1.90
N ARG A 108 -29.17 -38.04 1.14
CA ARG A 108 -29.82 -39.25 0.63
C ARG A 108 -28.98 -39.96 -0.43
N TYR A 109 -28.26 -39.20 -1.28
CA TYR A 109 -27.48 -39.76 -2.37
C TYR A 109 -26.10 -40.27 -1.93
N PHE A 110 -25.37 -39.51 -1.10
CA PHE A 110 -24.01 -39.83 -0.65
C PHE A 110 -23.94 -40.47 0.75
N GLY A 111 -25.08 -40.58 1.46
CA GLY A 111 -25.15 -41.11 2.82
C GLY A 111 -24.63 -40.13 3.89
N ARG A 112 -24.61 -40.58 5.16
CA ARG A 112 -24.19 -39.75 6.31
C ARG A 112 -22.69 -39.37 6.30
N GLY A 113 -21.88 -39.98 5.45
CA GLY A 113 -20.44 -39.73 5.38
C GLY A 113 -20.06 -38.32 4.90
N LEU A 114 -20.98 -37.60 4.24
CA LEU A 114 -20.70 -36.29 3.64
C LEU A 114 -20.94 -35.11 4.61
N GLU A 115 -21.61 -35.34 5.73
CA GLU A 115 -21.95 -34.34 6.74
C GLU A 115 -20.71 -33.85 7.51
N LEU A 116 -19.80 -34.78 7.82
CA LEU A 116 -18.54 -34.50 8.51
C LEU A 116 -17.56 -33.63 7.67
N PRO A 117 -17.20 -34.00 6.43
CA PRO A 117 -16.26 -33.20 5.65
C PRO A 117 -16.82 -31.81 5.30
N VAL A 118 -18.13 -31.68 5.05
CA VAL A 118 -18.75 -30.37 4.77
C VAL A 118 -18.67 -29.45 5.99
N SER A 119 -18.99 -29.94 7.18
CA SER A 119 -18.89 -29.14 8.40
C SER A 119 -17.45 -28.71 8.71
N ILE A 120 -16.46 -29.57 8.43
CA ILE A 120 -15.03 -29.24 8.56
C ILE A 120 -14.64 -28.10 7.59
N VAL A 121 -14.99 -28.21 6.31
CA VAL A 121 -14.67 -27.18 5.31
C VAL A 121 -15.31 -25.84 5.67
N LEU A 122 -16.58 -25.85 6.08
CA LEU A 122 -17.28 -24.65 6.52
C LEU A 122 -16.59 -24.02 7.74
N GLY A 123 -16.20 -24.82 8.73
CA GLY A 123 -15.44 -24.36 9.90
C GLY A 123 -14.11 -23.70 9.52
N VAL A 124 -13.34 -24.31 8.61
CA VAL A 124 -12.06 -23.75 8.11
C VAL A 124 -12.27 -22.40 7.43
N ILE A 125 -13.29 -22.26 6.58
CA ILE A 125 -13.62 -21.00 5.92
C ILE A 125 -13.95 -19.92 6.96
N MET A 126 -14.71 -20.26 8.01
CA MET A 126 -14.98 -19.31 9.10
C MET A 126 -13.74 -18.90 9.87
N SER A 127 -12.84 -19.85 10.16
CA SER A 127 -11.59 -19.53 10.86
C SER A 127 -10.70 -18.58 10.05
N ILE A 128 -10.62 -18.78 8.73
CA ILE A 128 -9.91 -17.88 7.83
C ILE A 128 -10.57 -16.50 7.84
N TYR A 129 -11.89 -16.43 7.68
CA TYR A 129 -12.63 -15.17 7.71
C TYR A 129 -12.40 -14.41 9.02
N ALA A 130 -12.51 -15.10 10.17
CA ALA A 130 -12.28 -14.51 11.49
C ALA A 130 -10.84 -13.98 11.64
N SER A 131 -9.85 -14.72 11.14
CA SER A 131 -8.46 -14.29 11.18
C SER A 131 -8.26 -13.00 10.38
N VAL A 132 -8.76 -12.94 9.14
CA VAL A 132 -8.66 -11.75 8.29
C VAL A 132 -9.39 -10.56 8.92
N ALA A 133 -10.56 -10.79 9.50
CA ALA A 133 -11.32 -9.74 10.19
C ALA A 133 -10.54 -9.14 11.36
N ILE A 134 -9.91 -9.99 12.19
CA ILE A 134 -9.12 -9.54 13.34
C ILE A 134 -7.89 -8.78 12.87
N PHE A 135 -7.10 -9.33 11.94
CA PHE A 135 -5.89 -8.68 11.43
C PHE A 135 -6.18 -7.33 10.77
N SER A 136 -7.22 -7.25 9.95
CA SER A 136 -7.57 -6.02 9.23
C SER A 136 -8.09 -4.92 10.15
N LYS A 137 -8.59 -5.26 11.36
CA LYS A 137 -9.31 -4.33 12.24
C LYS A 137 -8.74 -4.24 13.66
N MET A 138 -7.53 -4.73 13.91
CA MET A 138 -6.93 -4.77 15.25
C MET A 138 -6.96 -3.41 15.99
N GLU A 139 -6.69 -2.30 15.28
CA GLU A 139 -6.71 -0.98 15.90
C GLU A 139 -8.11 -0.50 16.32
N GLU A 140 -9.12 -0.74 15.47
CA GLU A 140 -10.52 -0.43 15.78
C GLU A 140 -11.07 -1.35 16.87
N LEU A 141 -10.69 -2.64 16.86
CA LEU A 141 -11.07 -3.62 17.88
C LEU A 141 -10.52 -3.21 19.25
N LYS A 142 -9.26 -2.76 19.31
CA LYS A 142 -8.62 -2.27 20.54
C LYS A 142 -9.34 -1.05 21.10
N LYS A 143 -9.74 -0.10 20.24
CA LYS A 143 -10.54 1.07 20.63
C LYS A 143 -11.91 0.66 21.16
N PHE A 144 -12.58 -0.28 20.50
CA PHE A 144 -13.89 -0.77 20.90
C PHE A 144 -13.85 -1.47 22.27
N ILE A 145 -12.85 -2.33 22.51
CA ILE A 145 -12.67 -3.01 23.80
C ILE A 145 -12.44 -2.00 24.94
N HIS A 146 -11.60 -0.98 24.72
CA HIS A 146 -11.37 0.06 25.72
C HIS A 146 -12.65 0.85 26.05
N ILE A 147 -13.44 1.21 25.04
CA ILE A 147 -14.73 1.90 25.23
C ILE A 147 -15.71 1.01 26.00
N PHE A 148 -15.77 -0.28 25.67
CA PHE A 148 -16.67 -1.23 26.32
C PHE A 148 -16.29 -1.44 27.79
N GLN A 149 -15.00 -1.61 28.11
CA GLN A 149 -14.52 -1.69 29.49
C GLN A 149 -14.87 -0.45 30.32
N ARG A 150 -14.70 0.74 29.75
CA ARG A 150 -15.01 2.00 30.44
C ARG A 150 -16.51 2.20 30.69
N LYS A 151 -17.38 1.56 29.89
CA LYS A 151 -18.84 1.65 30.03
C LYS A 151 -19.41 0.61 30.99
N LEU A 152 -18.66 -0.45 31.26
CA LEU A 152 -19.04 -1.54 32.17
C LEU A 152 -18.61 -1.29 33.63
N HIS A 153 -17.79 -0.26 33.86
CA HIS A 153 -17.26 0.15 35.16
C HIS A 153 -17.73 1.56 35.52
#